data_AF-A0AAN5UKK3-F1
#
_entry.id   AF-A0AAN5UKK3-F1
#
_cell.length_a   1.000
_cell.length_b   1.000
_cell.length_c   1.000
_cell.angle_alpha   90.00
_cell.angle_beta   90.00
_cell.angle_gamma   90.00
#
_symmetry.space_group_name_H-M   'P 1'
#
loop_
_entity.id
_entity.type
_entity.pdbx_description
1 polymer ?
#
loop_
_entity_poly.entity_id
_entity_poly.type
_entity_poly.pdbx_seq_one_letter_code
_entity_poly.pdbx_strand_id
1 'polypeptide(L)' 'MAVKEDNKRISVKLSKKEYEDIEKLAKEDARSVSNYMYKVIREHLDKLEE' A
#
# COMPACT_ATOMS: atom_id res chain seq x y z
N MET A 1 8.62 4.52 12.25
CA MET A 1 7.72 3.36 12.02
C MET A 1 8.24 2.21 12.85
N ALA A 2 7.50 1.78 13.87
CA ALA A 2 7.88 0.62 14.68
C ALA A 2 7.77 -0.65 13.80
N VAL A 3 8.90 -1.21 13.42
CA VAL A 3 8.95 -2.45 12.64
C VAL A 3 8.70 -3.58 13.61
N LYS A 4 7.47 -4.10 13.68
CA LYS A 4 7.21 -5.38 14.34
C LYS A 4 8.02 -6.45 13.59
N GLU A 5 8.66 -7.36 14.33
CA GLU A 5 9.59 -8.37 13.79
C GLU A 5 8.97 -9.25 12.68
N ASP A 6 7.64 -9.34 12.61
CA ASP A 6 6.88 -10.08 11.59
C ASP A 6 6.57 -9.30 10.30
N ASN A 7 7.21 -8.15 10.04
CA ASN A 7 7.02 -7.43 8.77
C ASN A 7 7.70 -8.17 7.60
N LYS A 8 7.08 -9.27 7.14
CA LYS A 8 7.46 -9.97 5.92
C LYS A 8 7.34 -9.00 4.76
N ARG A 9 8.48 -8.64 4.17
CA ARG A 9 8.52 -7.83 2.95
C ARG A 9 8.05 -8.68 1.78
N ILE A 10 7.03 -8.21 1.09
CA ILE A 10 6.52 -8.82 -0.14
C ILE A 10 6.88 -7.89 -1.29
N SER A 11 7.56 -8.43 -2.30
CA SER A 11 7.84 -7.71 -3.54
C SER A 11 6.71 -7.95 -4.53
N VAL A 12 5.99 -6.90 -4.92
CA VAL A 12 4.94 -6.96 -5.93
C VAL A 12 5.48 -6.37 -7.23
N LYS A 13 5.32 -7.10 -8.34
CA LYS A 13 5.64 -6.57 -9.67
C LYS A 13 4.43 -5.81 -10.20
N LEU A 14 4.61 -4.53 -10.44
CA LEU A 14 3.64 -3.66 -11.08
C LEU A 14 4.20 -3.19 -12.42
N SER A 15 3.33 -2.87 -13.38
CA SER A 15 3.76 -2.13 -14.54
C SER A 15 4.21 -0.72 -14.14
N LYS A 16 5.02 -0.09 -14.99
CA LYS A 16 5.51 1.28 -14.75
C LYS A 16 4.35 2.25 -14.54
N LYS A 17 3.31 2.16 -15.37
CA LYS A 17 2.14 3.03 -15.30
C LYS A 17 1.38 2.88 -13.99
N GLU A 18 1.11 1.64 -13.58
CA GLU A 18 0.43 1.37 -12.30
C GLU A 18 1.22 1.90 -11.11
N TYR A 19 2.55 1.75 -11.11
CA TYR A 19 3.38 2.29 -10.05
C TYR A 19 3.34 3.83 -10.00
N GLU A 20 3.44 4.50 -11.15
CA GLU A 20 3.36 5.97 -11.23
C GLU A 20 2.01 6.51 -10.75
N ASP A 21 0.92 5.82 -11.09
CA ASP A 21 -0.42 6.20 -10.65
C ASP A 21 -0.57 6.02 -9.13
N ILE A 22 -0.09 4.90 -8.57
CA ILE A 22 -0.08 4.67 -7.12
C ILE A 22 0.83 5.69 -6.41
N GLU A 23 1.96 6.06 -6.99
CA GLU A 23 2.86 7.05 -6.42
C GLU A 23 2.22 8.43 -6.30
N LYS A 24 1.45 8.86 -7.32
CA LYS A 24 0.68 10.11 -7.26
C LYS A 24 -0.34 10.08 -6.13
N LEU A 25 -1.15 9.02 -6.06
CA LEU A 25 -2.18 8.87 -5.02
C LEU A 25 -1.56 8.84 -3.62
N ALA A 26 -0.43 8.16 -3.46
CA ALA A 26 0.29 8.11 -2.19
C ALA A 26 0.82 9.50 -1.78
N LYS A 27 1.33 10.30 -2.73
CA LYS A 27 1.77 11.68 -2.50
C LYS A 27 0.62 12.59 -2.09
N GLU A 28 -0.55 12.46 -2.73
CA GLU A 28 -1.76 13.22 -2.37
C GLU A 28 -2.23 12.93 -0.93
N ASP A 29 -2.09 11.69 -0.47
CA ASP A 29 -2.40 11.27 0.92
C ASP A 29 -1.22 11.47 1.89
N ALA A 30 -0.16 12.18 1.47
CA ALA A 30 1.07 12.41 2.25
C ALA A 30 1.71 11.15 2.85
N ARG A 31 1.69 10.03 2.11
CA ARG A 31 2.17 8.71 2.54
C ARG A 31 3.23 8.15 1.59
N SER A 32 4.01 7.20 2.09
CA SER A 32 4.85 6.34 1.23
C SER A 32 3.97 5.36 0.46
N VAL A 33 4.40 4.98 -0.76
CA VAL A 33 3.70 3.99 -1.61
C VAL A 33 3.35 2.71 -0.84
N SER A 34 4.29 2.17 -0.08
CA SER A 34 4.08 0.96 0.73
C SER A 34 2.97 1.11 1.77
N ASN A 35 2.90 2.27 2.43
CA ASN A 35 1.91 2.53 3.48
C ASN A 35 0.54 2.85 2.86
N TYR A 36 0.53 3.53 1.72
CA TYR A 36 -0.68 3.75 0.94
C TYR A 36 -1.28 2.41 0.46
N MET A 37 -0.46 1.53 -0.11
CA MET A 37 -0.90 0.19 -0.50
C MET A 37 -1.45 -0.61 0.69
N TYR A 38 -0.76 -0.57 1.84
CA TYR A 38 -1.24 -1.23 3.05
C TYR A 38 -2.62 -0.73 3.48
N LYS A 39 -2.83 0.60 3.51
CA LYS A 39 -4.13 1.22 3.82
C LYS A 39 -5.23 0.71 2.89
N VAL A 40 -4.99 0.75 1.58
CA VAL A 40 -5.98 0.35 0.56
C VAL A 40 -6.35 -1.13 0.72
N ILE A 41 -5.36 -2.01 0.92
CA ILE A 41 -5.61 -3.45 1.12
C ILE A 41 -6.45 -3.66 2.38
N ARG A 42 -6.13 -2.98 3.49
CA ARG A 42 -6.87 -3.04 4.75
C ARG A 42 -8.34 -2.62 4.56
N GLU A 43 -8.56 -1.47 3.93
CA GLU A 43 -9.91 -0.96 3.63
C GLU A 43 -10.71 -1.91 2.72
N HIS A 44 -10.04 -2.63 1.82
CA HIS A 44 -10.70 -3.61 0.97
C HIS A 44 -11.06 -4.90 1.72
N LEU A 45 -10.17 -5.38 2.60
CA LEU A 45 -10.44 -6.55 3.46
C LEU A 45 -11.58 -6.26 4.45
N ASP A 46 -11.56 -5.08 5.09
CA ASP A 46 -12.61 -4.68 6.03
C ASP A 46 -14.01 -4.69 5.35
N LYS A 47 -14.10 -4.34 4.06
CA LYS A 47 -15.35 -4.38 3.27
C LYS A 47 -15.80 -5.78 2.84
N LEU A 48 -14.91 -6.78 2.84
CA LEU A 48 -15.25 -8.15 2.48
C LEU A 48 -15.78 -8.95 3.68
N GLU A 49 -15.52 -8.47 4.90
CA GLU A 49 -15.98 -9.10 6.15
C GLU A 49 -17.34 -8.57 6.63
N GLU A 50 -17.90 -7.54 5.96
CA GLU A 50 -19.28 -7.05 6.12
C GLU A 50 -20.27 -7.73 5.15
#